data_AF-A0A4Q2YAY2-F1
#
_entry.id   AF-A0A4Q2YAY2-F1
#
_cell.length_a   1.000
_cell.length_b   1.000
_cell.length_c   1.000
_cell.angle_alpha   90.00
_cell.angle_beta   90.00
_cell.angle_gamma   90.00
#
_symmetry.space_group_name_H-M   'P 1'
#
loop_
_entity.id
_entity.type
_entity.pdbx_description
1 polymer ?
#
loop_
_entity_poly.entity_id
_entity_poly.type
_entity_poly.pdbx_seq_one_letter_code
_entity_poly.pdbx_strand_id
1 'polypeptide(L)'
;MRSNKWFWLVIAAWLGGTPMASAMISSSRSYARLSSDGKRLLVMTTGKSMPHEWKREIFRLPDGRELALSEIFRKSGVYEVGSLAPVWQVDWYAYEINLRVSPDLDSMAVVFGHALQYPEEPALSFFHQGKPIREYGCHQLLGRLRSKVFFKLTNVNWHLDWYEEFETHGDYLTFITAQRTFGPADWSLNLGYQDAWVFDLRTGLAVEHGTLGAFRLAMITLAVAALFAVPGLIVFHRRRKRVKSS
;
A
#
# COMPACT_ATOMS: atom_id res chain seq x y z
N MET A 1 23.44 9.05 -25.14
CA MET A 1 22.80 9.41 -23.86
C MET A 1 21.37 9.85 -24.15
N ARG A 2 20.41 8.94 -23.93
CA ARG A 2 18.97 9.19 -24.19
C ARG A 2 18.33 9.81 -22.95
N SER A 3 17.63 10.91 -23.18
CA SER A 3 16.94 11.73 -22.18
C SER A 3 15.57 11.10 -21.84
N ASN A 4 15.33 10.86 -20.55
CA ASN A 4 14.05 10.41 -20.00
C ASN A 4 13.03 11.56 -20.09
N LYS A 5 12.00 11.41 -20.94
CA LYS A 5 10.90 12.37 -21.14
C LYS A 5 9.50 11.74 -20.96
N TRP A 6 9.29 10.97 -19.89
CA TRP A 6 7.99 10.34 -19.62
C TRP A 6 7.38 10.64 -18.24
N PHE A 7 7.79 11.71 -17.55
CA PHE A 7 7.39 11.95 -16.15
C PHE A 7 6.47 13.16 -15.88
N TRP A 8 5.80 13.73 -16.88
CA TRP A 8 4.90 14.87 -16.65
C TRP A 8 3.60 14.72 -17.44
N LEU A 9 2.61 14.07 -16.83
CA LEU A 9 1.19 14.20 -17.17
C LEU A 9 0.38 13.46 -16.10
N VAL A 10 -0.06 14.15 -15.04
CA VAL A 10 -1.37 14.07 -14.36
C VAL A 10 -1.33 15.08 -13.20
N ILE A 11 -1.73 16.33 -13.43
CA ILE A 11 -2.23 17.21 -12.37
C ILE A 11 -3.29 18.13 -12.98
N ALA A 12 -4.56 17.78 -12.86
CA ALA A 12 -5.66 18.74 -12.77
C ALA A 12 -6.96 18.06 -12.33
N ALA A 13 -7.69 18.78 -11.47
CA ALA A 13 -9.10 18.63 -11.08
C ALA A 13 -9.42 17.71 -9.89
N TRP A 14 -9.36 18.27 -8.68
CA TRP A 14 -10.24 17.87 -7.56
C TRP A 14 -10.54 19.08 -6.66
N LEU A 15 -11.71 19.69 -6.84
CA LEU A 15 -12.42 20.50 -5.83
C LEU A 15 -13.91 20.14 -5.92
N GLY A 16 -14.31 19.14 -5.14
CA GLY A 16 -15.71 18.75 -4.94
C GLY A 16 -15.78 17.91 -3.67
N GLY A 17 -16.44 18.43 -2.63
CA GLY A 17 -16.56 17.76 -1.34
C GLY A 17 -17.30 16.43 -1.45
N THR A 18 -16.75 15.38 -0.85
CA THR A 18 -17.38 14.05 -0.79
C THR A 18 -18.32 13.96 0.41
N PRO A 19 -19.56 13.45 0.23
CA PRO A 19 -20.44 13.13 1.34
C PRO A 19 -19.82 12.03 2.22
N MET A 20 -20.09 12.06 3.54
CA MET A 20 -19.71 10.98 4.45
C MET A 20 -20.44 9.70 4.02
N ALA A 21 -19.71 8.78 3.38
CA ALA A 21 -20.20 7.46 3.09
C ALA A 21 -20.35 6.69 4.42
N SER A 22 -21.56 6.18 4.68
CA SER A 22 -21.77 5.18 5.71
C SER A 22 -20.93 3.95 5.36
N ALA A 23 -19.96 3.61 6.20
CA ALA A 23 -19.11 2.44 6.01
C ALA A 23 -19.92 1.18 6.32
N MET A 24 -20.57 0.63 5.30
CA MET A 24 -21.04 -0.75 5.35
C MET A 24 -19.82 -1.67 5.45
N ILE A 25 -19.73 -2.45 6.52
CA ILE A 25 -18.78 -3.55 6.65
C ILE A 25 -19.24 -4.63 5.67
N SER A 26 -18.88 -4.47 4.39
CA SER A 26 -19.14 -5.48 3.37
C SER A 26 -18.32 -6.70 3.74
N SER A 27 -19.00 -7.82 4.00
CA SER A 27 -18.31 -9.09 4.11
C SER A 27 -17.61 -9.38 2.78
N SER A 28 -16.40 -9.95 2.85
CA SER A 28 -15.57 -10.16 1.68
C SER A 28 -16.26 -11.15 0.73
N ARG A 29 -16.20 -10.89 -0.57
CA ARG A 29 -16.73 -11.79 -1.60
C ARG A 29 -15.62 -12.70 -2.12
N SER A 30 -15.98 -13.91 -2.53
CA SER A 30 -15.03 -14.76 -3.25
C SER A 30 -14.72 -14.11 -4.61
N TYR A 31 -13.50 -14.24 -5.10
CA TYR A 31 -13.14 -13.71 -6.41
C TYR A 31 -12.16 -14.62 -7.12
N ALA A 32 -12.02 -14.40 -8.42
CA ALA A 32 -11.08 -15.13 -9.24
C ALA A 32 -10.44 -14.23 -10.30
N ARG A 33 -9.24 -14.60 -10.74
CA ARG A 33 -8.45 -13.89 -11.73
C ARG A 33 -7.73 -14.87 -12.64
N LEU A 34 -7.76 -14.64 -13.94
CA LEU A 34 -7.02 -15.43 -14.92
C LEU A 34 -5.58 -14.97 -15.03
N SER A 35 -4.67 -15.92 -15.31
CA SER A 35 -3.32 -15.60 -15.76
C SER A 35 -3.36 -14.92 -17.13
N SER A 36 -2.29 -14.22 -17.48
CA SER A 36 -2.19 -13.51 -18.77
C SER A 36 -2.27 -14.44 -19.98
N ASP A 37 -1.88 -15.71 -19.85
CA ASP A 37 -2.00 -16.73 -20.90
C ASP A 37 -3.35 -17.47 -20.88
N GLY A 38 -4.22 -17.18 -19.92
CA GLY A 38 -5.54 -17.79 -19.74
C GLY A 38 -5.52 -19.26 -19.32
N LYS A 39 -4.35 -19.83 -18.96
CA LYS A 39 -4.23 -21.25 -18.60
C LYS A 39 -4.44 -21.53 -17.11
N ARG A 40 -4.27 -20.51 -16.26
CA ARG A 40 -4.36 -20.61 -14.81
C ARG A 40 -5.41 -19.66 -14.27
N LEU A 41 -6.02 -20.06 -13.16
CA LEU A 41 -7.07 -19.34 -12.46
C LEU A 41 -6.69 -19.22 -10.99
N LEU A 42 -6.41 -18.01 -10.54
CA LEU A 42 -6.34 -17.69 -9.12
C LEU A 42 -7.77 -17.62 -8.59
N VAL A 43 -8.03 -18.27 -7.47
CA VAL A 43 -9.30 -18.22 -6.76
C VAL A 43 -9.03 -17.88 -5.30
N MET A 44 -9.75 -16.90 -4.77
CA MET A 44 -9.76 -16.56 -3.36
C MET A 44 -11.15 -16.78 -2.81
N THR A 45 -11.28 -17.80 -1.97
CA THR A 45 -12.57 -18.21 -1.42
C THR A 45 -12.74 -17.66 -0.01
N THR A 46 -13.84 -16.97 0.25
CA THR A 46 -14.22 -16.65 1.63
C THR A 46 -14.70 -17.91 2.33
N GLY A 47 -14.25 -18.14 3.56
CA GLY A 47 -14.57 -19.35 4.33
C GLY A 47 -16.08 -19.61 4.49
N LYS A 48 -16.41 -20.83 4.93
CA LYS A 48 -17.77 -21.40 4.94
C LYS A 48 -18.84 -20.60 5.71
N SER A 49 -18.43 -19.67 6.57
CA SER A 49 -19.29 -18.98 7.54
C SER A 49 -20.10 -17.81 6.98
N MET A 50 -20.00 -17.48 5.69
CA MET A 50 -20.85 -16.44 5.08
C MET A 50 -22.31 -16.92 4.93
N PRO A 51 -23.32 -16.03 5.01
CA PRO A 51 -24.71 -16.36 4.68
C PRO A 51 -24.83 -16.91 3.25
N HIS A 52 -25.72 -17.88 3.02
CA HIS A 52 -25.86 -18.58 1.72
C HIS A 52 -26.10 -17.66 0.52
N GLU A 53 -26.81 -16.57 0.73
CA GLU A 53 -27.18 -15.60 -0.31
C GLU A 53 -25.98 -14.82 -0.86
N TRP A 54 -24.87 -14.78 -0.11
CA TRP A 54 -23.64 -14.05 -0.47
C TRP A 54 -22.56 -14.98 -1.02
N LYS A 55 -22.88 -16.27 -1.28
CA LYS A 55 -21.90 -17.28 -1.70
C LYS A 55 -21.75 -17.45 -3.20
N ARG A 56 -22.67 -16.92 -4.00
CA ARG A 56 -22.76 -17.27 -5.42
C ARG A 56 -22.06 -16.24 -6.31
N GLU A 57 -20.76 -16.05 -6.08
CA GLU A 57 -19.94 -15.37 -7.07
C GLU A 57 -19.71 -16.28 -8.28
N ILE A 58 -20.28 -15.86 -9.41
CA ILE A 58 -20.11 -16.51 -10.70
C ILE A 58 -18.96 -15.83 -11.43
N PHE A 59 -17.92 -16.60 -11.74
CA PHE A 59 -16.83 -16.18 -12.62
C PHE A 59 -17.00 -16.81 -14.00
N ARG A 60 -16.94 -16.01 -15.07
CA ARG A 60 -17.07 -16.50 -16.45
C ARG A 60 -15.70 -16.70 -17.08
N LEU A 61 -15.43 -17.91 -17.55
CA LEU A 61 -14.23 -18.24 -18.31
C LEU A 61 -14.34 -17.78 -19.78
N PRO A 62 -13.21 -17.62 -20.49
CA PRO A 62 -13.22 -17.20 -21.90
C PRO A 62 -13.92 -18.19 -22.84
N ASP A 63 -14.00 -19.47 -22.44
CA ASP A 63 -14.72 -20.52 -23.16
C ASP A 63 -16.24 -20.53 -22.90
N GLY A 64 -16.75 -19.58 -22.11
CA GLY A 64 -18.16 -19.42 -21.76
C GLY A 64 -18.61 -20.23 -20.55
N ARG A 65 -17.75 -21.06 -19.93
CA ARG A 65 -18.11 -21.76 -18.68
C ARG A 65 -18.33 -20.77 -17.55
N GLU A 66 -19.36 -21.02 -16.76
CA GLU A 66 -19.67 -20.27 -15.54
C GLU A 66 -19.24 -21.07 -14.31
N LEU A 67 -18.43 -20.45 -13.45
CA LEU A 67 -17.89 -21.07 -12.24
C LEU A 67 -18.50 -20.42 -11.00
N ALA A 68 -19.31 -21.17 -10.24
CA ALA A 68 -19.74 -20.76 -8.91
C ALA A 68 -18.59 -21.01 -7.91
N LEU A 69 -17.81 -19.97 -7.61
CA LEU A 69 -16.48 -20.12 -7.00
C LEU A 69 -16.49 -20.89 -5.67
N SER A 70 -17.40 -20.56 -4.76
CA SER A 70 -17.49 -21.20 -3.44
C SER A 70 -18.09 -22.61 -3.45
N GLU A 71 -18.81 -22.97 -4.52
CA GLU A 71 -19.39 -24.31 -4.72
C GLU A 71 -18.31 -25.27 -5.25
N ILE A 72 -17.47 -24.77 -6.17
CA ILE A 72 -16.44 -25.53 -6.88
C ILE A 72 -15.15 -25.61 -6.07
N PHE A 73 -14.65 -24.48 -5.57
CA PHE A 73 -13.34 -24.40 -4.92
C PHE A 73 -13.49 -24.43 -3.39
N ARG A 74 -12.78 -25.37 -2.75
CA ARG A 74 -12.79 -25.52 -1.29
C ARG A 74 -11.74 -24.69 -0.57
N LYS A 75 -10.69 -24.29 -1.28
CA LYS A 75 -9.56 -23.51 -0.77
C LYS A 75 -9.18 -22.41 -1.76
N SER A 76 -8.59 -21.35 -1.23
CA SER A 76 -7.89 -20.37 -2.06
C SER A 76 -6.67 -21.01 -2.73
N GLY A 77 -6.29 -20.54 -3.90
CA GLY A 77 -5.17 -21.12 -4.64
C GLY A 77 -5.16 -20.78 -6.12
N VAL A 78 -4.22 -21.38 -6.84
CA VAL A 78 -4.22 -21.38 -8.31
C VAL A 78 -4.57 -22.75 -8.82
N TYR A 79 -5.42 -22.75 -9.84
CA TYR A 79 -5.97 -23.93 -10.49
C TYR A 79 -5.74 -23.86 -11.99
N GLU A 80 -5.61 -25.01 -12.64
CA GLU A 80 -5.60 -25.07 -14.10
C GLU A 80 -7.01 -24.79 -14.66
N VAL A 81 -7.14 -23.95 -15.69
CA VAL A 81 -8.45 -23.58 -16.24
C VAL A 81 -9.17 -24.76 -16.90
N GLY A 82 -8.44 -25.66 -17.56
CA GLY A 82 -9.03 -26.80 -18.27
C GLY A 82 -9.61 -27.84 -17.32
N SER A 83 -8.78 -28.33 -16.38
CA SER A 83 -9.09 -29.43 -15.48
C SER A 83 -9.70 -28.98 -14.14
N LEU A 84 -9.51 -27.71 -13.77
CA LEU A 84 -9.74 -27.17 -12.42
C LEU A 84 -8.93 -27.89 -11.33
N ALA A 85 -7.88 -28.63 -11.72
CA ALA A 85 -6.97 -29.26 -10.78
C ALA A 85 -6.13 -28.18 -10.07
N PRO A 86 -5.84 -28.33 -8.77
CA PRO A 86 -5.01 -27.39 -8.04
C PRO A 86 -3.57 -27.46 -8.54
N VAL A 87 -3.00 -26.29 -8.86
CA VAL A 87 -1.55 -26.12 -9.05
C VAL A 87 -0.90 -25.93 -7.68
N TRP A 88 -1.47 -25.04 -6.86
CA TRP A 88 -1.11 -24.86 -5.45
C TRP A 88 -2.30 -24.26 -4.69
N GLN A 89 -2.33 -24.44 -3.37
CA GLN A 89 -3.44 -24.01 -2.51
C GLN A 89 -2.93 -23.37 -1.22
N VAL A 90 -3.77 -22.52 -0.63
CA VAL A 90 -3.51 -21.84 0.64
C VAL A 90 -4.76 -21.84 1.52
N ASP A 91 -4.54 -21.80 2.84
CA ASP A 91 -5.60 -21.80 3.86
C ASP A 91 -5.93 -20.39 4.39
N TRP A 92 -5.51 -19.36 3.65
CA TRP A 92 -5.77 -17.95 3.96
C TRP A 92 -6.56 -17.26 2.85
N TYR A 93 -7.07 -16.08 3.16
CA TYR A 93 -7.80 -15.22 2.23
C TYR A 93 -7.20 -13.81 2.25
N ALA A 94 -7.08 -13.20 1.08
CA ALA A 94 -6.71 -11.79 0.93
C ALA A 94 -7.76 -11.11 0.07
N TYR A 95 -8.19 -9.91 0.46
CA TYR A 95 -9.03 -9.06 -0.38
C TYR A 95 -8.31 -8.74 -1.70
N GLU A 96 -9.06 -8.60 -2.79
CA GLU A 96 -8.50 -8.28 -4.11
C GLU A 96 -7.64 -7.00 -4.07
N ILE A 97 -8.11 -5.97 -3.36
CA ILE A 97 -7.36 -4.72 -3.17
C ILE A 97 -6.02 -4.91 -2.48
N ASN A 98 -5.89 -5.93 -1.62
CA ASN A 98 -4.70 -6.21 -0.81
C ASN A 98 -3.79 -7.25 -1.44
N LEU A 99 -4.14 -7.80 -2.61
CA LEU A 99 -3.37 -8.83 -3.29
C LEU A 99 -2.88 -8.29 -4.63
N ARG A 100 -1.61 -8.51 -4.93
CA ARG A 100 -1.06 -8.35 -6.28
C ARG A 100 -0.32 -9.61 -6.69
N VAL A 101 -0.38 -9.93 -7.98
CA VAL A 101 0.09 -11.21 -8.52
C VAL A 101 0.91 -11.00 -9.79
N SER A 102 1.83 -11.92 -10.06
CA SER A 102 2.57 -12.00 -11.33
C SER A 102 1.64 -12.46 -12.47
N PRO A 103 2.00 -12.20 -13.75
CA PRO A 103 1.20 -12.60 -14.91
C PRO A 103 0.86 -14.09 -15.00
N ASP A 104 1.78 -14.95 -14.55
CA ASP A 104 1.67 -16.41 -14.52
C ASP A 104 0.99 -16.95 -13.24
N LEU A 105 0.66 -16.06 -12.30
CA LEU A 105 0.10 -16.34 -10.99
C LEU A 105 0.99 -17.22 -10.10
N ASP A 106 2.29 -17.37 -10.38
CA ASP A 106 3.19 -18.15 -9.51
C ASP A 106 3.69 -17.34 -8.31
N SER A 107 3.70 -16.03 -8.41
CA SER A 107 4.16 -15.14 -7.35
C SER A 107 3.11 -14.11 -6.98
N MET A 108 3.05 -13.76 -5.71
CA MET A 108 2.11 -12.77 -5.20
C MET A 108 2.68 -11.98 -4.04
N ALA A 109 2.14 -10.80 -3.84
CA ALA A 109 2.36 -9.97 -2.68
C ALA A 109 1.02 -9.67 -2.01
N VAL A 110 1.01 -9.69 -0.68
CA VAL A 110 -0.15 -9.34 0.15
C VAL A 110 0.24 -8.18 1.05
N VAL A 111 -0.51 -7.07 0.97
CA VAL A 111 -0.36 -5.95 1.89
C VAL A 111 -1.36 -6.09 3.05
N PHE A 112 -0.88 -5.88 4.26
CA PHE A 112 -1.70 -5.92 5.46
C PHE A 112 -2.03 -4.51 5.92
N GLY A 113 -3.27 -4.10 5.68
CA GLY A 113 -3.75 -2.76 6.03
C GLY A 113 -3.58 -2.45 7.52
N HIS A 114 -3.66 -3.42 8.42
CA HIS A 114 -3.60 -3.16 9.87
C HIS A 114 -2.19 -3.11 10.46
N ALA A 115 -1.14 -3.15 9.64
CA ALA A 115 0.24 -3.27 10.12
C ALA A 115 0.74 -2.10 11.00
N LEU A 116 0.14 -0.91 10.87
CA LEU A 116 0.41 0.18 11.82
C LEU A 116 -0.17 -0.10 13.21
N GLN A 117 -1.31 -0.80 13.31
CA GLN A 117 -1.94 -1.13 14.57
C GLN A 117 -1.23 -2.30 15.26
N TYR A 118 -0.82 -3.31 14.47
CA TYR A 118 -0.18 -4.55 14.92
C TYR A 118 1.24 -4.64 14.36
N PRO A 119 2.23 -3.97 14.99
CA PRO A 119 3.60 -3.89 14.47
C PRO A 119 4.36 -5.22 14.42
N GLU A 120 3.88 -6.24 15.13
CA GLU A 120 4.34 -7.63 15.12
C GLU A 120 3.89 -8.39 13.86
N GLU A 121 2.83 -7.94 13.21
CA GLU A 121 2.35 -8.54 11.96
C GLU A 121 3.17 -8.04 10.76
N PRO A 122 3.35 -8.88 9.73
CA PRO A 122 3.96 -8.42 8.51
C PRO A 122 3.07 -7.34 7.88
N ALA A 123 3.71 -6.32 7.32
CA ALA A 123 3.05 -5.25 6.58
C ALA A 123 2.91 -5.58 5.10
N LEU A 124 3.86 -6.35 4.57
CA LEU A 124 3.89 -6.85 3.21
C LEU A 124 4.51 -8.25 3.22
N SER A 125 3.78 -9.26 2.72
CA SER A 125 4.30 -10.62 2.57
C SER A 125 4.31 -11.04 1.10
N PHE A 126 5.39 -11.71 0.70
CA PHE A 126 5.56 -12.28 -0.63
C PHE A 126 5.42 -13.80 -0.56
N PHE A 127 4.76 -14.37 -1.56
CA PHE A 127 4.59 -15.80 -1.70
C PHE A 127 4.99 -16.25 -3.10
N HIS A 128 5.53 -17.46 -3.18
CA HIS A 128 5.77 -18.17 -4.43
C HIS A 128 5.11 -19.55 -4.34
N GLN A 129 4.23 -19.84 -5.29
CA GLN A 129 3.44 -21.07 -5.36
C GLN A 129 2.71 -21.38 -4.03
N GLY A 130 2.08 -20.34 -3.46
CA GLY A 130 1.34 -20.40 -2.20
C GLY A 130 2.20 -20.46 -0.93
N LYS A 131 3.52 -20.49 -1.03
CA LYS A 131 4.43 -20.53 0.14
C LYS A 131 5.02 -19.16 0.44
N PRO A 132 5.03 -18.71 1.71
CA PRO A 132 5.68 -17.45 2.06
C PRO A 132 7.19 -17.55 1.79
N ILE A 133 7.74 -16.55 1.12
CA ILE A 133 9.17 -16.47 0.78
C ILE A 133 9.88 -15.31 1.48
N ARG A 134 9.14 -14.23 1.78
CA ARG A 134 9.68 -13.04 2.44
C ARG A 134 8.58 -12.21 3.04
N GLU A 135 8.88 -11.55 4.15
CA GLU A 135 7.96 -10.66 4.84
C GLU A 135 8.69 -9.38 5.23
N TYR A 136 7.96 -8.27 5.20
CA TYR A 136 8.45 -6.95 5.59
C TYR A 136 7.54 -6.38 6.66
N GLY A 137 8.13 -6.03 7.81
CA GLY A 137 7.44 -5.28 8.85
C GLY A 137 7.29 -3.81 8.46
N CYS A 138 6.30 -3.14 9.06
CA CYS A 138 6.02 -1.73 8.78
C CYS A 138 7.25 -0.84 9.05
N HIS A 139 8.03 -1.15 10.09
CA HIS A 139 9.26 -0.43 10.44
C HIS A 139 10.40 -0.54 9.41
N GLN A 140 10.34 -1.52 8.49
CA GLN A 140 11.30 -1.68 7.41
C GLN A 140 10.88 -0.89 6.17
N LEU A 141 9.57 -0.76 5.94
CA LEU A 141 8.99 -0.08 4.78
C LEU A 141 8.85 1.43 5.00
N LEU A 142 8.60 1.85 6.24
CA LEU A 142 8.55 3.24 6.65
C LEU A 142 9.95 3.66 7.11
N GLY A 143 10.67 4.45 6.31
CA GLY A 143 12.06 4.82 6.57
C GLY A 143 12.24 5.73 7.80
N ARG A 144 12.66 6.97 7.57
CA ARG A 144 13.04 7.89 8.67
C ARG A 144 11.86 8.44 9.47
N LEU A 145 10.68 8.55 8.87
CA LEU A 145 9.47 9.13 9.47
C LEU A 145 8.42 8.06 9.78
N ARG A 146 8.82 6.99 10.47
CA ARG A 146 7.98 5.82 10.76
C ARG A 146 6.99 5.96 11.93
N SER A 147 7.10 7.04 12.71
CA SER A 147 6.23 7.24 13.87
C SER A 147 4.79 7.51 13.45
N LYS A 148 3.82 6.96 14.19
CA LYS A 148 2.38 7.17 13.98
C LYS A 148 1.97 8.65 13.98
N VAL A 149 2.73 9.50 14.68
CA VAL A 149 2.51 10.97 14.70
C VAL A 149 2.70 11.62 13.33
N PHE A 150 3.32 10.92 12.38
CA PHE A 150 3.54 11.39 11.02
C PHE A 150 2.48 10.91 10.02
N PHE A 151 1.40 10.29 10.50
CA PHE A 151 0.28 9.85 9.67
C PHE A 151 -0.96 10.68 9.95
N LYS A 152 -1.80 10.82 8.93
CA LYS A 152 -3.03 11.59 9.02
C LYS A 152 -4.06 10.78 9.82
N LEU A 153 -4.32 11.18 11.06
CA LEU A 153 -5.35 10.58 11.91
C LEU A 153 -6.74 11.13 11.57
N THR A 154 -7.17 10.99 10.31
CA THR A 154 -8.44 11.59 9.84
C THR A 154 -9.69 10.80 10.16
N ASN A 155 -9.58 9.48 10.34
CA ASN A 155 -10.72 8.60 10.50
C ASN A 155 -10.34 7.39 11.37
N VAL A 156 -11.32 6.56 11.74
CA VAL A 156 -11.12 5.33 12.53
C VAL A 156 -10.25 4.29 11.81
N ASN A 157 -10.13 4.40 10.49
CA ASN A 157 -9.37 3.53 9.59
C ASN A 157 -7.99 4.10 9.22
N TRP A 158 -7.48 5.09 9.96
CA TRP A 158 -6.17 5.71 9.67
C TRP A 158 -5.03 4.70 9.56
N HIS A 159 -5.17 3.56 10.25
CA HIS A 159 -4.20 2.49 10.24
C HIS A 159 -4.17 1.75 8.90
N LEU A 160 -5.27 1.75 8.12
CA LEU A 160 -5.37 1.16 6.78
C LEU A 160 -4.70 2.02 5.69
N ASP A 161 -4.63 3.33 5.90
CA ASP A 161 -4.16 4.32 4.92
C ASP A 161 -2.64 4.59 5.04
N TRP A 162 -1.84 3.56 5.31
CA TRP A 162 -0.39 3.70 5.53
C TRP A 162 0.45 3.59 4.26
N TYR A 163 -0.18 3.24 3.13
CA TYR A 163 0.38 3.20 1.78
C TYR A 163 -0.54 3.93 0.79
N GLU A 164 0.01 4.37 -0.34
CA GLU A 164 -0.68 5.09 -1.41
C GLU A 164 -0.71 4.28 -2.71
N GLU A 165 0.38 3.55 -3.02
CA GLU A 165 0.47 2.72 -4.22
C GLU A 165 0.88 1.30 -3.85
N PHE A 166 0.21 0.32 -4.46
CA PHE A 166 0.50 -1.10 -4.34
C PHE A 166 0.08 -1.77 -5.65
N GLU A 167 0.95 -1.73 -6.66
CA GLU A 167 0.62 -2.13 -8.02
C GLU A 167 1.71 -3.00 -8.64
N THR A 168 1.32 -3.90 -9.54
CA THR A 168 2.27 -4.77 -10.24
C THR A 168 2.46 -4.40 -11.70
N HIS A 169 3.72 -4.50 -12.14
CA HIS A 169 4.14 -4.31 -13.51
C HIS A 169 4.99 -5.50 -13.95
N GLY A 170 4.33 -6.52 -14.51
CA GLY A 170 4.96 -7.80 -14.79
C GLY A 170 5.39 -8.49 -13.49
N ASP A 171 6.68 -8.82 -13.37
CA ASP A 171 7.25 -9.51 -12.21
C ASP A 171 7.70 -8.57 -11.09
N TYR A 172 7.42 -7.28 -11.21
CA TYR A 172 7.78 -6.27 -10.22
C TYR A 172 6.55 -5.70 -9.52
N LEU A 173 6.71 -5.40 -8.23
CA LEU A 173 5.75 -4.70 -7.41
C LEU A 173 6.26 -3.30 -7.10
N THR A 174 5.51 -2.27 -7.49
CA THR A 174 5.68 -0.90 -7.00
C THR A 174 4.90 -0.72 -5.71
N PHE A 175 5.56 -0.20 -4.68
CA PHE A 175 4.94 0.08 -3.39
C PHE A 175 5.35 1.47 -2.89
N ILE A 176 4.38 2.36 -2.72
CA ILE A 176 4.61 3.71 -2.21
C ILE A 176 3.87 3.88 -0.89
N THR A 177 4.60 4.26 0.15
CA THR A 177 4.01 4.53 1.47
C THR A 177 3.20 5.84 1.47
N ALA A 178 2.24 5.98 2.38
CA ALA A 178 1.42 7.19 2.44
C ALA A 178 2.25 8.44 2.74
N GLN A 179 1.81 9.61 2.28
CA GLN A 179 2.46 10.89 2.58
C GLN A 179 2.52 11.16 4.08
N ARG A 180 3.69 11.56 4.56
CA ARG A 180 3.85 11.96 5.95
C ARG A 180 3.24 13.33 6.19
N THR A 181 2.47 13.45 7.26
CA THR A 181 1.83 14.69 7.73
C THR A 181 2.18 14.94 9.18
N PHE A 182 2.30 16.19 9.62
CA PHE A 182 2.52 16.52 11.03
C PHE A 182 1.44 17.47 11.53
N GLY A 183 0.91 17.19 12.73
CA GLY A 183 -0.18 17.96 13.33
C GLY A 183 -1.52 17.20 13.33
N PRO A 184 -2.53 17.73 14.03
CA PRO A 184 -3.86 17.16 14.10
C PRO A 184 -4.62 17.30 12.78
N ALA A 185 -5.77 16.61 12.69
CA ALA A 185 -6.51 16.43 11.45
C ALA A 185 -7.01 17.74 10.82
N ASP A 186 -7.32 18.76 11.63
CA ASP A 186 -7.84 20.06 11.23
C ASP A 186 -6.76 21.01 10.69
N TRP A 187 -5.48 20.81 11.03
CA TRP A 187 -4.36 21.61 10.53
C TRP A 187 -3.12 20.78 10.19
N SER A 188 -3.27 19.64 9.51
CA SER A 188 -2.11 18.79 9.21
C SER A 188 -1.15 19.45 8.20
N LEU A 189 0.11 19.66 8.60
CA LEU A 189 1.19 20.05 7.70
C LEU A 189 1.63 18.83 6.86
N ASN A 190 1.38 18.87 5.56
CA ASN A 190 1.89 17.85 4.65
C ASN A 190 3.41 18.02 4.45
N LEU A 191 4.18 17.03 4.89
CA LEU A 191 5.64 16.99 4.75
C LEU A 191 6.06 16.56 3.34
N GLY A 192 5.16 15.89 2.61
CA GLY A 192 5.38 15.34 1.26
C GLY A 192 6.39 14.20 1.22
N TYR A 193 6.84 13.72 2.37
CA TYR A 193 7.82 12.64 2.45
C TYR A 193 7.12 11.30 2.25
N GLN A 194 7.65 10.46 1.36
CA GLN A 194 7.21 9.07 1.15
C GLN A 194 8.42 8.19 0.88
N ASP A 195 8.34 6.94 1.31
CA ASP A 195 9.26 5.90 0.88
C ASP A 195 8.62 5.15 -0.31
N ALA A 196 9.39 4.98 -1.38
CA ALA A 196 8.99 4.31 -2.62
C ALA A 196 9.89 3.11 -2.88
N TRP A 197 9.28 1.96 -3.14
CA TRP A 197 9.94 0.68 -3.23
C TRP A 197 9.55 -0.02 -4.53
N VAL A 198 10.52 -0.72 -5.12
CA VAL A 198 10.27 -1.70 -6.18
C VAL A 198 10.78 -3.04 -5.68
N PHE A 199 9.93 -4.05 -5.71
CA PHE A 199 10.27 -5.42 -5.32
C PHE A 199 10.17 -6.36 -6.51
N ASP A 200 11.07 -7.34 -6.55
CA ASP A 200 10.92 -8.53 -7.39
C ASP A 200 9.89 -9.48 -6.73
N LEU A 201 8.78 -9.78 -7.39
CA LEU A 201 7.71 -10.61 -6.84
C LEU A 201 8.14 -12.06 -6.57
N ARG A 202 9.10 -12.59 -7.33
CA ARG A 202 9.55 -13.98 -7.24
C ARG A 202 10.39 -14.23 -6.02
N THR A 203 11.19 -13.26 -5.62
CA THR A 203 12.14 -13.37 -4.50
C THR A 203 11.71 -12.55 -3.28
N GLY A 204 10.78 -11.62 -3.49
CA GLY A 204 10.39 -10.59 -2.54
C GLY A 204 11.48 -9.56 -2.29
N LEU A 205 12.63 -9.61 -2.96
CA LEU A 205 13.74 -8.69 -2.69
C LEU A 205 13.41 -7.27 -3.19
N ALA A 206 13.75 -6.27 -2.37
CA ALA A 206 13.76 -4.88 -2.81
C ALA A 206 14.88 -4.69 -3.84
N VAL A 207 14.50 -4.36 -5.08
CA VAL A 207 15.43 -4.08 -6.17
C VAL A 207 15.76 -2.59 -6.26
N GLU A 208 14.79 -1.73 -5.92
CA GLU A 208 14.98 -0.29 -5.83
C GLU A 208 14.30 0.27 -4.58
N HIS A 209 14.93 1.29 -4.00
CA HIS A 209 14.39 2.05 -2.89
C HIS A 209 14.74 3.53 -3.07
N GLY A 210 13.72 4.38 -3.02
CA GLY A 210 13.83 5.82 -3.13
C GLY A 210 12.98 6.53 -2.07
N THR A 211 13.23 7.83 -1.93
CA THR A 211 12.39 8.69 -1.10
C THR A 211 11.85 9.82 -1.95
N LEU A 212 10.54 10.06 -1.86
CA LEU A 212 9.87 11.18 -2.50
C LEU A 212 9.74 12.32 -1.50
N GLY A 213 9.85 13.56 -1.98
CA GLY A 213 9.68 14.77 -1.17
C GLY A 213 10.75 15.04 -0.11
N ALA A 214 11.90 14.35 -0.14
CA ALA A 214 13.02 14.62 0.76
C ALA A 214 13.48 16.09 0.72
N PHE A 215 13.50 16.70 -0.48
CA PHE A 215 13.81 18.12 -0.64
C PHE A 215 12.78 19.03 0.06
N ARG A 216 11.48 18.73 -0.07
CA ARG A 216 10.42 19.48 0.60
C ARG A 216 10.56 19.39 2.12
N LEU A 217 10.84 18.18 2.64
CA LEU A 217 11.10 17.98 4.07
C LEU A 217 12.30 18.84 4.53
N ALA A 218 13.40 18.84 3.78
CA ALA A 218 14.56 19.67 4.10
C ALA A 218 14.23 21.16 4.13
N MET A 219 13.46 21.66 3.15
CA MET A 219 13.02 23.06 3.11
C MET A 219 12.13 23.42 4.30
N ILE A 220 11.20 22.54 4.70
CA ILE A 220 10.36 22.72 5.89
C ILE A 220 11.25 22.78 7.14
N THR A 221 12.20 21.85 7.29
CA THR A 221 13.14 21.85 8.43
C THR A 221 13.96 23.12 8.51
N LEU A 222 14.49 23.60 7.37
CA LEU A 222 15.25 24.85 7.30
C LEU A 222 14.40 26.07 7.65
N ALA A 223 13.16 26.13 7.16
CA ALA A 223 12.23 27.21 7.48
C ALA A 223 11.90 27.26 8.98
N VAL A 224 11.65 26.11 9.60
CA VAL A 224 11.40 25.99 11.05
C VAL A 224 12.64 26.41 11.83
N ALA A 225 13.83 25.95 11.45
CA ALA A 225 15.08 26.35 12.10
C ALA A 225 15.32 27.87 12.02
N ALA A 226 15.08 28.47 10.85
CA ALA A 226 15.20 29.92 10.65
C ALA A 226 14.22 30.71 11.53
N LEU A 227 12.97 30.25 11.63
CA LEU A 227 11.93 30.88 12.45
C LEU A 227 12.35 31.00 13.94
N PHE A 228 13.05 30.01 14.47
CA PHE A 228 13.53 30.02 15.87
C PHE A 228 14.89 30.70 16.05
N ALA A 229 15.81 30.57 15.08
CA ALA A 229 17.16 31.13 15.18
C ALA A 229 17.17 32.66 15.06
N VAL A 230 16.34 33.23 14.16
CA VAL A 230 16.34 34.68 13.87
C VAL A 230 15.97 35.52 15.11
N PRO A 231 14.90 35.24 15.87
CA PRO A 231 14.59 35.96 17.10
C PRO A 231 15.72 35.87 18.13
N GLY A 232 16.33 34.68 18.30
CA GLY A 232 17.46 34.48 19.20
C GLY A 232 18.67 35.34 18.83
N LEU A 233 19.02 35.39 17.55
CA LEU A 233 20.09 36.24 17.02
C LEU A 233 19.78 37.73 17.21
N ILE A 234 18.53 38.16 17.00
CA ILE A 234 18.10 39.54 17.23
C ILE A 234 18.26 39.92 18.71
N VAL A 235 17.82 39.06 19.63
CA VAL A 235 17.95 39.28 21.08
C VAL A 235 19.42 39.34 21.48
N PHE A 236 20.25 38.40 21.01
CA PHE A 236 21.68 38.38 21.26
C PHE A 236 22.37 39.66 20.77
N HIS A 237 22.06 40.09 19.54
CA HIS A 237 22.63 41.31 18.96
C HIS A 237 22.21 42.58 19.71
N ARG A 238 20.94 42.65 20.14
CA ARG A 238 20.43 43.76 20.98
C ARG A 238 21.14 43.82 22.34
N ARG A 239 21.38 42.68 22.98
CA ARG A 239 22.13 42.61 24.25
C ARG A 239 23.58 43.10 24.07
N ARG A 240 24.25 42.68 23.00
CA ARG A 240 25.64 43.10 22.71
C ARG A 240 25.77 44.61 22.50
N LYS A 241 24.78 45.26 21.88
CA LYS A 241 24.78 46.73 21.70
C LYS A 241 24.65 47.49 23.02
N ARG A 242 23.83 47.02 23.97
CA ARG A 242 23.65 47.68 25.28
C ARG A 242 24.92 47.66 26.14
N VAL A 243 25.69 46.58 26.10
CA VAL A 243 26.95 46.47 26.86
C VAL A 243 28.02 47.45 26.35
N LYS A 244 28.01 47.79 25.06
CA LYS A 244 28.95 48.77 24.50
C LYS A 244 28.59 50.23 24.78
N SER A 245 27.37 50.50 25.23
CA SER A 245 26.88 51.86 25.52
C SER A 245 26.90 52.21 27.01
N SER A 246 27.42 51.32 27.85
CA SER A 246 27.66 51.52 29.29
C SER A 246 29.17 51.56 29.52
#